data_AF-A0AAV7T196-F1
#
_entry.id   AF-A0AAV7T196-F1
#
_cell.length_a   1.000
_cell.length_b   1.000
_cell.length_c   1.000
_cell.angle_alpha   90.00
_cell.angle_beta   90.00
_cell.angle_gamma   90.00
#
_symmetry.space_group_name_H-M   'P 1'
#
loop_
_entity.id
_entity.type
_entity.pdbx_description
1 polymer ?
#
loop_
_entity_poly.entity_id
_entity_poly.type
_entity_poly.pdbx_seq_one_letter_code
_entity_poly.pdbx_strand_id
1 'polypeptide(L)'
;MSAECTSYTNAEKVLVSAFSCPRVPADSEVGAVYCCGFRDNKYCCDDPNSYFPYDHNYMWWLRRIERARKAPGGCEAYQLANIPTSIFHHMVSRVD
;
A
#
# COMPACT_ATOMS: atom_id res chain seq x y z
N MET A 1 -11.66 18.33 -16.29
CA MET A 1 -11.61 17.67 -14.97
C MET A 1 -10.17 17.24 -14.76
N SER A 2 -9.54 17.72 -13.69
CA SER A 2 -8.21 17.31 -13.24
C SER A 2 -8.31 17.03 -11.74
N ALA A 3 -7.67 15.96 -11.26
CA ALA A 3 -7.57 15.68 -9.84
C ALA A 3 -6.25 16.20 -9.28
N GLU A 4 -6.30 16.70 -8.06
CA GLU A 4 -5.11 17.05 -7.28
C GLU A 4 -4.74 15.88 -6.37
N CYS A 5 -3.57 15.29 -6.57
CA CYS A 5 -2.98 14.37 -5.62
C CYS A 5 -2.25 15.16 -4.53
N THR A 6 -2.81 15.16 -3.31
CA THR A 6 -2.18 15.79 -2.15
C THR A 6 -0.82 15.15 -1.83
N SER A 7 0.09 15.92 -1.23
CA SER A 7 1.40 15.42 -0.80
C SER A 7 1.26 14.22 0.13
N TYR A 8 2.24 13.32 0.11
CA TYR A 8 2.26 12.13 0.96
C TYR A 8 3.70 11.74 1.31
N THR A 9 3.84 10.95 2.35
CA THR A 9 5.11 10.31 2.70
C THR A 9 5.09 8.88 2.16
N ASN A 10 6.08 8.51 1.34
CA ASN A 10 6.15 7.17 0.77
C ASN A 10 6.71 6.14 1.76
N ALA A 11 6.79 4.87 1.33
CA ALA A 11 7.32 3.78 2.14
C ALA A 11 8.79 4.01 2.58
N GLU A 12 9.57 4.73 1.79
CA GLU A 12 10.96 5.14 2.08
C GLU A 12 11.05 6.34 3.02
N LYS A 13 9.92 6.81 3.56
CA LYS A 13 9.80 8.00 4.43
C LYS A 13 10.21 9.30 3.74
N VAL A 14 10.16 9.34 2.42
CA VAL A 14 10.41 10.53 1.61
C VAL A 14 9.09 11.27 1.38
N LEU A 15 9.12 12.58 1.57
CA LEU A 15 7.98 13.44 1.26
C LEU A 15 7.87 13.62 -0.26
N VAL A 16 6.76 13.19 -0.83
CA VAL A 16 6.36 13.42 -2.20
C VAL A 16 5.41 14.62 -2.22
N SER A 17 5.81 15.67 -2.95
CA SER A 17 5.01 16.88 -3.13
C SER A 17 3.67 16.58 -3.80
N ALA A 18 2.69 17.45 -3.58
CA ALA A 18 1.43 17.39 -4.31
C ALA A 18 1.66 17.55 -5.81
N PHE A 19 0.81 16.91 -6.61
CA PHE A 19 0.86 16.99 -8.07
C PHE A 19 -0.53 16.90 -8.67
N SER A 20 -0.71 17.54 -9.82
CA SER A 20 -1.93 17.52 -10.60
C SER A 20 -1.92 16.36 -11.60
N CYS A 21 -3.10 15.80 -11.87
CA CYS A 21 -3.32 14.79 -12.89
C CYS A 21 -3.99 15.40 -14.15
N PRO A 22 -3.50 15.09 -15.36
CA PRO A 22 -2.37 14.21 -15.69
C PRO A 22 -1.00 14.87 -15.38
N ARG A 23 0.04 14.06 -15.13
CA ARG A 23 1.41 14.58 -14.99
C ARG A 23 1.87 15.15 -16.33
N VAL A 24 2.46 16.35 -16.31
CA VAL A 24 3.02 17.01 -17.48
C VAL A 24 4.54 16.78 -17.49
N PRO A 25 5.17 16.41 -18.63
CA PRO A 25 4.62 16.35 -19.98
C PRO A 25 4.33 14.92 -20.50
N ALA A 26 3.05 14.68 -20.81
CA ALA A 26 2.52 13.81 -21.89
C ALA A 26 2.88 12.31 -21.96
N ASP A 27 3.67 11.76 -21.04
CA ASP A 27 3.85 10.31 -20.88
C ASP A 27 2.72 9.65 -20.07
N SER A 28 1.87 10.47 -19.45
CA SER A 28 0.66 10.00 -18.77
C SER A 28 -0.44 9.66 -19.77
N GLU A 29 -1.06 8.52 -19.56
CA GLU A 29 -2.09 7.96 -20.45
C GLU A 29 -3.24 8.96 -20.67
N VAL A 30 -3.69 9.09 -21.92
CA VAL A 30 -4.77 10.02 -22.28
C VAL A 30 -6.01 9.63 -21.48
N GLY A 31 -6.35 10.43 -20.46
CA GLY A 31 -7.46 10.14 -19.54
C GLY A 31 -7.05 9.88 -18.09
N ALA A 32 -5.76 9.91 -17.76
CA ALA A 32 -5.26 9.79 -16.39
C ALA A 32 -5.54 11.04 -15.53
N VAL A 33 -6.82 11.37 -15.35
CA VAL A 33 -7.31 12.58 -14.69
C VAL A 33 -7.68 12.37 -13.23
N TYR A 34 -7.58 11.14 -12.71
CA TYR A 34 -7.90 10.80 -11.32
C TYR A 34 -6.63 10.53 -10.50
N CYS A 35 -6.71 10.80 -9.20
CA CYS A 35 -5.68 10.44 -8.24
C CYS A 35 -5.96 9.05 -7.67
N CYS A 36 -5.06 8.11 -7.93
CA CYS A 36 -5.24 6.69 -7.65
C CYS A 36 -4.10 6.14 -6.79
N GLY A 37 -4.23 4.87 -6.40
CA GLY A 37 -3.20 4.14 -5.65
C GLY A 37 -3.47 4.11 -4.16
N PHE A 38 -2.39 4.21 -3.38
CA PHE A 38 -2.38 4.04 -1.94
C PHE A 38 -2.04 5.34 -1.23
N ARG A 39 -2.27 5.37 0.09
CA ARG A 39 -1.94 6.53 0.93
C ARG A 39 -0.47 6.94 0.80
N ASP A 40 0.43 5.96 0.68
CA ASP A 40 1.89 6.08 0.57
C ASP A 40 2.43 5.90 -0.86
N ASN A 41 1.56 5.74 -1.87
CA ASN A 41 1.96 5.60 -3.27
C ASN A 41 0.84 6.05 -4.20
N LYS A 42 0.76 7.36 -4.43
CA LYS A 42 -0.26 7.98 -5.29
C LYS A 42 0.26 8.16 -6.72
N TYR A 43 -0.60 7.89 -7.71
CA TYR A 43 -0.32 8.06 -9.14
C TYR A 43 -1.57 8.48 -9.92
N CYS A 44 -1.40 9.02 -11.13
CA CYS A 44 -2.53 9.38 -11.99
C CYS A 44 -3.07 8.14 -12.72
N CYS A 45 -4.39 7.96 -12.75
CA CYS A 45 -5.05 6.91 -13.52
C CYS A 45 -6.40 7.38 -14.08
N ASP A 46 -7.03 6.55 -14.92
CA ASP A 46 -8.28 6.81 -15.63
C ASP A 46 -9.53 6.27 -14.90
N ASP A 47 -9.35 5.52 -13.81
CA ASP A 47 -10.43 4.97 -12.98
C ASP A 47 -10.63 5.76 -11.66
N PRO A 48 -11.80 6.40 -11.43
CA PRO A 48 -12.09 7.15 -10.21
C PRO A 48 -12.16 6.29 -8.94
N ASN A 49 -12.31 4.96 -9.04
CA ASN A 49 -12.48 4.07 -7.90
C ASN A 49 -11.19 3.36 -7.46
N SER A 50 -10.07 3.69 -8.11
CA SER A 50 -8.77 3.03 -7.88
C SER A 50 -7.93 3.69 -6.77
N TYR A 51 -8.56 4.41 -5.84
CA TYR A 51 -7.90 4.97 -4.64
C TYR A 51 -8.24 4.16 -3.39
N PHE A 52 -7.20 3.75 -2.65
CA PHE A 52 -7.30 2.99 -1.41
C PHE A 52 -6.66 3.77 -0.25
N PRO A 53 -7.40 4.08 0.83
CA PRO A 53 -6.92 4.93 1.92
C PRO A 53 -5.99 4.19 2.92
N TYR A 54 -5.22 3.22 2.44
CA TYR A 54 -4.29 2.42 3.23
C TYR A 54 -2.89 2.47 2.63
N ASP A 55 -1.88 2.14 3.44
CA ASP A 55 -0.52 2.01 2.95
C ASP A 55 -0.42 0.74 2.07
N HIS A 56 0.37 0.80 0.99
CA HIS A 56 0.60 -0.31 0.06
C HIS A 56 1.00 -1.60 0.80
N ASN A 57 1.80 -1.46 1.86
CA ASN A 57 2.27 -2.58 2.67
C ASN A 57 1.14 -3.30 3.42
N TYR A 58 0.05 -2.60 3.75
CA TYR A 58 -1.12 -3.20 4.37
C TYR A 58 -1.82 -4.20 3.44
N MET A 59 -1.94 -3.88 2.14
CA MET A 59 -2.47 -4.82 1.16
C MET A 59 -1.59 -6.05 0.97
N TRP A 60 -0.26 -5.86 0.95
CA TRP A 60 0.67 -6.98 0.94
C TRP A 60 0.49 -7.85 2.19
N TRP A 61 0.42 -7.25 3.37
CA TRP A 61 0.21 -7.97 4.62
C TRP A 61 -1.11 -8.76 4.65
N LEU A 62 -2.21 -8.19 4.16
CA LEU A 62 -3.49 -8.90 4.07
C LEU A 62 -3.40 -10.11 3.12
N ARG A 63 -2.83 -9.94 1.92
CA ARG A 63 -2.62 -11.06 1.00
C ARG A 63 -1.74 -12.15 1.61
N ARG A 64 -0.75 -11.75 2.40
CA ARG A 64 0.12 -12.67 3.14
C ARG A 64 -0.67 -13.49 4.17
N ILE A 65 -1.55 -12.85 4.95
CA ILE A 65 -2.44 -13.53 5.89
C ILE A 65 -3.45 -14.43 5.19
N GLU A 66 -4.08 -13.98 4.11
CA GLU A 66 -5.04 -14.79 3.36
C GLU A 66 -4.39 -16.06 2.81
N ARG A 67 -3.17 -15.94 2.27
CA ARG A 67 -2.37 -17.10 1.85
C ARG A 67 -2.04 -18.02 3.02
N ALA A 68 -1.66 -17.47 4.17
CA ALA A 68 -1.40 -18.24 5.39
C ALA A 68 -2.66 -19.01 5.87
N ARG A 69 -3.83 -18.36 5.82
CA ARG A 69 -5.13 -18.98 6.18
C ARG A 69 -5.54 -20.12 5.26
N LYS A 70 -5.11 -20.08 3.99
CA LYS A 70 -5.45 -21.09 2.97
C LYS A 70 -4.40 -22.20 2.86
N ALA A 71 -3.27 -22.09 3.58
CA ALA A 71 -2.23 -23.11 3.58
C ALA A 71 -2.65 -24.33 4.42
N PRO A 72 -2.55 -25.56 3.90
CA PRO A 72 -2.77 -26.76 4.69
C PRO A 72 -1.63 -26.89 5.72
N GLY A 73 -1.94 -26.69 7.01
CA GLY A 73 -0.96 -26.68 8.11
C GLY A 73 -0.95 -25.41 8.99
N GLY A 74 -1.71 -24.37 8.66
CA GLY A 74 -1.88 -23.19 9.53
C GLY A 74 -0.70 -22.21 9.59
N CYS A 75 -0.74 -21.26 10.53
CA CYS A 75 0.18 -20.13 10.68
C CYS A 75 1.67 -20.51 10.91
N GLU A 76 1.97 -21.76 11.26
CA GLU A 76 3.34 -22.24 11.57
C GLU A 76 4.31 -22.08 10.40
N ALA A 77 3.85 -22.23 9.16
CA ALA A 77 4.70 -22.05 7.97
C ALA A 77 5.02 -20.57 7.68
N TYR A 78 4.21 -19.63 8.18
CA TYR A 78 4.39 -18.19 7.95
C TYR A 78 5.40 -17.53 8.90
N GLN A 79 5.55 -18.08 10.11
CA GLN A 79 6.48 -17.60 11.14
C GLN A 79 7.96 -17.73 10.74
N LEU A 80 8.29 -18.66 9.84
CA LEU A 80 9.67 -18.88 9.40
C LEU A 80 10.13 -17.93 8.29
N ALA A 81 9.20 -17.26 7.60
CA ALA A 81 9.56 -16.59 6.37
C ALA A 81 9.98 -15.12 6.52
N ASN A 82 9.33 -14.29 7.36
CA ASN A 82 9.49 -12.82 7.22
C ASN A 82 8.97 -11.91 8.36
N ILE A 83 9.01 -12.32 9.64
CA ILE A 83 8.74 -11.38 10.75
C ILE A 83 10.08 -11.04 11.44
N PRO A 84 10.50 -9.77 11.52
CA PRO A 84 11.61 -9.40 12.39
C PRO A 84 11.25 -9.78 13.83
N THR A 85 12.12 -10.55 14.49
CA THR A 85 11.93 -11.12 15.84
C THR A 85 11.48 -10.10 16.89
N SER A 86 11.66 -8.80 16.68
CA SER A 86 11.19 -7.74 17.57
C SER A 86 9.66 -7.61 17.67
N ILE A 87 8.91 -7.91 16.60
CA ILE A 87 7.42 -7.88 16.62
C ILE A 87 6.86 -9.10 17.36
N PHE A 88 7.61 -10.21 17.36
CA PHE A 88 7.24 -11.44 18.05
C PHE A 88 7.13 -11.25 19.57
N HIS A 89 8.09 -10.54 20.19
CA HIS A 89 8.05 -10.27 21.63
C HIS A 89 6.85 -9.40 22.04
N HIS A 90 6.39 -8.49 21.18
CA HIS A 90 5.24 -7.64 21.49
C HIS A 90 3.88 -8.34 21.40
N MET A 91 3.77 -9.42 20.61
CA MET A 91 2.55 -10.22 20.50
C MET A 91 2.46 -11.34 21.55
N VAL A 92 3.61 -11.88 22.00
CA VAL A 92 3.63 -12.91 23.07
C VAL A 92 3.31 -12.31 24.45
N SER A 93 3.65 -11.04 24.72
CA SER A 93 3.36 -10.38 26.01
C SER A 93 1.92 -9.84 26.18
N ARG A 94 0.98 -10.17 25.28
CA ARG A 94 -0.47 -9.86 25.45
C ARG A 94 -1.34 -11.11 25.59
N VAL A 95 -0.71 -12.27 25.81
CA VAL A 95 -1.38 -13.55 26.12
C VAL A 95 -1.03 -14.01 27.54
N ASP A 96 -0.70 -13.07 28.42
CA ASP A 96 -0.77 -13.23 29.88
C ASP A 96 -1.70 -12.14 30.45
#